data_AF-A0A286GTQ5-F1
#
_entry.id   AF-A0A286GTQ5-F1
#
_cell.length_a   1.000
_cell.length_b   1.000
_cell.length_c   1.000
_cell.angle_alpha   90.00
_cell.angle_beta   90.00
_cell.angle_gamma   90.00
#
_symmetry.space_group_name_H-M   'P 1'
#
loop_
_entity.id
_entity.type
_entity.pdbx_description
1 polymer ?
#
loop_
_entity_poly.entity_id
_entity_poly.type
_entity_poly.pdbx_seq_one_letter_code
_entity_poly.pdbx_strand_id
1 'polypeptide(L)' 'MANIYKPGQETPKSGQYEIVGPRGGRTGVERTSTAGNPLPPTEKAGQGYILVDPTKHRKP' A
#
# COMPACT_ATOMS: atom_id res chain seq x y z
N MET A 1 10.19 -7.23 -9.46
CA MET A 1 8.71 -7.16 -9.33
C MET A 1 8.41 -6.28 -8.14
N ALA A 2 7.64 -5.19 -8.30
CA ALA A 2 7.11 -4.50 -7.14
C ALA A 2 6.18 -5.47 -6.41
N ASN A 3 6.40 -5.70 -5.11
CA ASN A 3 5.51 -6.55 -4.34
C ASN A 3 4.16 -5.82 -4.22
N ILE A 4 3.15 -6.33 -4.92
CA ILE A 4 1.78 -5.84 -4.81
C ILE A 4 1.19 -6.42 -3.53
N TYR A 5 0.84 -5.55 -2.59
CA TYR A 5 0.20 -5.92 -1.34
C TYR A 5 -1.31 -5.98 -1.51
N LYS A 6 -1.96 -6.88 -0.77
CA LYS A 6 -3.41 -7.04 -0.83
C LYS A 6 -4.09 -6.15 0.21
N PRO A 7 -5.32 -5.64 -0.04
CA PRO A 7 -6.14 -5.06 1.02
C PRO A 7 -6.31 -6.05 2.17
N GLY A 8 -6.27 -5.57 3.41
CA GLY A 8 -6.35 -6.39 4.63
C GLY A 8 -5.07 -7.14 4.99
N GLN A 9 -4.04 -7.14 4.14
CA GLN A 9 -2.72 -7.65 4.51
C GLN A 9 -2.06 -6.73 5.53
N GLU A 10 -1.29 -7.30 6.46
CA GLU A 10 -0.48 -6.51 7.38
C GLU A 10 0.49 -5.59 6.61
N THR A 11 0.48 -4.32 6.98
CA THR A 11 1.31 -3.28 6.37
C THR A 11 2.76 -3.54 6.77
N PRO A 12 3.67 -3.84 5.83
CA PRO A 12 5.06 -4.17 6.17
C PRO A 12 5.88 -2.96 6.59
N LYS A 13 5.55 -1.77 6.10
CA LYS A 13 6.26 -0.52 6.40
C LYS A 13 5.27 0.63 6.47
N SER A 14 5.46 1.54 7.42
CA SER A 14 4.69 2.78 7.44
C SER A 14 5.00 3.58 6.17
N GLY A 15 3.98 4.17 5.56
CA GLY A 15 4.16 5.01 4.38
C GLY A 15 2.88 5.24 3.60
N GLN A 16 3.04 5.88 2.45
CA GLN A 16 2.02 6.04 1.43
C GLN A 16 2.09 4.89 0.44
N TYR A 17 0.92 4.31 0.20
CA TYR A 17 0.69 3.21 -0.71
C TYR A 17 -0.25 3.65 -1.82
N GLU A 18 0.15 3.44 -3.07
CA GLU A 18 -0.71 3.70 -4.22
C GLU A 18 -1.50 2.45 -4.58
N ILE A 19 -2.79 2.62 -4.84
CA ILE A 19 -3.66 1.57 -5.34
C ILE A 19 -3.26 1.26 -6.79
N VAL A 20 -3.08 -0.02 -7.07
CA VAL A 20 -2.80 -0.53 -8.40
C VAL A 20 -3.86 -1.53 -8.82
N GLY A 21 -4.15 -1.58 -10.12
CA GLY A 21 -5.01 -2.60 -10.69
C GLY A 21 -4.41 -4.01 -10.65
N PRO A 22 -5.18 -5.04 -11.04
CA PRO A 22 -4.76 -6.45 -10.99
C PRO A 22 -3.51 -6.78 -11.81
N ARG A 23 -3.13 -5.91 -12.75
CA ARG A 23 -1.91 -6.03 -13.58
C ARG A 23 -0.82 -5.03 -13.21
N GLY A 24 -0.92 -4.35 -12.07
CA GLY A 24 0.05 -3.33 -11.63
C GLY A 24 -0.13 -1.95 -12.29
N GLY A 25 -1.23 -1.72 -13.00
CA GLY A 25 -1.55 -0.38 -13.53
C GLY A 25 -1.87 0.59 -12.41
N ARG A 26 -1.19 1.73 -12.37
CA ARG A 26 -1.40 2.81 -11.39
C ARG A 26 -2.79 3.42 -11.51
N THR A 27 -3.48 3.61 -10.39
CA THR A 27 -4.77 4.31 -10.37
C THR A 27 -4.62 5.78 -9.98
N GLY A 28 -3.47 6.21 -9.45
CA GLY A 28 -3.27 7.54 -8.90
C GLY A 28 -3.96 7.77 -7.54
N VAL A 29 -4.55 6.74 -6.95
CA VAL A 29 -5.20 6.83 -5.64
C VAL A 29 -4.21 6.37 -4.58
N GLU A 30 -3.88 7.25 -3.64
CA GLU A 30 -2.93 6.98 -2.56
C GLU A 30 -3.63 6.78 -1.21
N ARG A 31 -3.08 5.88 -0.39
CA ARG A 31 -3.54 5.56 0.95
C ARG A 31 -2.36 5.50 1.90
N THR A 32 -2.47 6.17 3.03
CA THR A 32 -1.46 6.06 4.09
C THR A 32 -1.78 4.86 4.97
N SER A 33 -0.77 4.06 5.28
CA SER A 33 -0.89 2.98 6.26
C SER A 33 0.34 2.93 7.16
N THR A 34 0.14 2.46 8.39
CA THR A 34 1.18 2.31 9.41
C THR A 34 1.58 0.84 9.54
N ALA A 35 2.87 0.58 9.74
CA ALA A 35 3.41 -0.77 9.89
C ALA A 35 2.67 -1.54 11.00
N GLY A 36 2.36 -2.81 10.74
CA GLY A 36 1.64 -3.69 11.66
C GLY A 36 0.12 -3.56 11.64
N ASN A 37 -0.44 -2.52 11.00
CA ASN A 37 -1.89 -2.41 10.79
C ASN A 37 -2.31 -3.04 9.45
N PRO A 38 -3.55 -3.54 9.31
CA PRO A 38 -4.05 -4.03 8.04
C PRO A 38 -4.16 -2.90 7.01
N LEU A 39 -3.73 -3.17 5.77
CA LEU A 39 -3.91 -2.23 4.66
C LEU A 39 -5.40 -1.95 4.44
N PRO A 40 -5.77 -0.69 4.14
CA PRO A 40 -7.16 -0.32 3.94
C PRO A 40 -7.79 -1.06 2.76
N PRO A 41 -9.13 -1.22 2.73
CA PRO A 41 -9.82 -1.80 1.59
C PRO A 41 -9.61 -0.96 0.32
N THR A 42 -9.44 -1.63 -0.82
CA THR A 42 -9.40 -0.98 -2.14
C THR A 42 -10.80 -0.69 -2.64
N GLU A 43 -10.95 0.26 -3.56
CA GLU A 43 -12.26 0.65 -4.11
C GLU A 43 -12.92 -0.46 -4.94
N LYS A 44 -12.11 -1.28 -5.61
CA LYS A 44 -12.57 -2.37 -6.47
C LYS A 44 -11.86 -3.68 -6.13
N ALA A 45 -12.55 -4.79 -6.38
CA ALA A 45 -12.00 -6.13 -6.25
C ALA A 45 -10.85 -6.35 -7.25
N GLY A 46 -9.82 -7.09 -6.82
CA GLY A 46 -8.64 -7.38 -7.65
C GLY A 46 -7.60 -6.26 -7.73
N GLN A 47 -7.84 -5.12 -7.06
CA GLN A 47 -6.81 -4.11 -6.84
C GLN A 47 -5.85 -4.53 -5.72
N GLY A 48 -4.68 -3.92 -5.71
CA GLY A 48 -3.69 -4.07 -4.65
C GLY A 48 -2.99 -2.74 -4.37
N TYR A 49 -1.89 -2.81 -3.64
CA TYR A 49 -1.12 -1.66 -3.20
C TYR A 49 0.35 -1.81 -3.53
N ILE A 50 1.00 -0.70 -3.88
CA ILE A 50 2.47 -0.60 -3.94
C ILE A 50 2.93 0.47 -2.96
N LEU A 51 4.02 0.22 -2.24
CA LEU A 51 4.62 1.24 -1.39
C LEU A 51 5.30 2.28 -2.29
N VAL A 52 4.80 3.52 -2.26
CA VAL A 52 5.34 4.63 -3.05
C VAL A 52 6.30 5.45 -2.21
N ASP A 53 5.87 5.84 -1.01
CA ASP A 53 6.68 6.67 -0.12
C ASP A 53 6.72 6.08 1.30
N PRO A 54 7.81 5.39 1.69
CA PRO A 54 7.99 4.93 3.06
C PRO A 54 8.22 6.11 4.00
N THR A 55 7.39 6.22 5.06
CA THR A 55 7.66 7.19 6.13
C THR A 55 8.91 6.77 6.90
N LYS A 56 9.94 7.61 6.84
CA LYS A 56 11.17 7.42 7.61
C LYS A 56 10.96 7.92 9.04
N HIS A 57 10.79 6.99 9.97
CA HIS A 57 10.95 7.32 11.38
C HIS A 57 12.44 7.53 11.66
N ARG A 58 12.81 8.75 12.07
CA ARG A 58 14.14 9.04 12.62
C ARG A 58 14.22 8.27 13.95
N LYS A 59 15.09 7.26 14.05
CA LYS A 59 15.41 6.70 15.37
C LYS A 59 15.97 7.85 16.22
N PRO A 60 15.50 8.02 17.47
CA PRO A 60 16.08 8.98 18.40
C PRO A 60 17.53 8.61 18.74
#